data_AF-A0AAV4UWX8-F1
#
_entry.id   AF-A0AAV4UWX8-F1
#
_cell.length_a   1.000
_cell.length_b   1.000
_cell.length_c   1.000
_cell.angle_alpha   90.00
_cell.angle_beta   90.00
_cell.angle_gamma   90.00
#
_symmetry.space_group_name_H-M   'P 1'
#
loop_
_entity.id
_entity.type
_entity.pdbx_description
1 polymer ?
#
loop_
_entity_poly.entity_id
_entity_poly.type
_entity_poly.pdbx_seq_one_letter_code
_entity_poly.pdbx_strand_id
1 'polypeptide(L)' 'MMQSKGPIMRMFFSKCPFLIEFLPLGQTINGDQYCNSLESLHASIKAKWPGKLSSGVILLHGNARPHTGTRTLSKLE' A
#
# COMPACT_ATOMS: atom_id res chain seq x y z
N MET A 1 31.48 -0.63 2.01
CA MET A 1 30.59 -0.88 3.16
C MET A 1 29.26 -1.38 2.63
N MET A 2 28.98 -2.68 2.75
CA MET A 2 27.78 -3.30 2.20
C MET A 2 26.64 -3.12 3.22
N GLN A 3 25.76 -2.14 2.99
CA GLN A 3 24.56 -1.97 3.81
C GLN A 3 23.71 -3.24 3.65
N SER A 4 23.57 -4.05 4.70
CA SER A 4 22.62 -5.17 4.70
C SER A 4 21.21 -4.57 4.65
N LYS A 5 20.61 -4.51 3.46
CA LYS A 5 19.24 -4.03 3.29
C LYS A 5 18.31 -5.07 3.90
N GLY A 6 17.66 -4.78 5.03
CA GLY A 6 16.61 -5.62 5.60
C GLY A 6 15.37 -5.73 4.70
N PRO A 7 14.44 -6.67 4.97
CA PRO A 7 13.22 -6.81 4.18
C PRO A 7 12.39 -5.53 4.27
N ILE A 8 11.76 -5.15 3.15
CA ILE A 8 10.92 -3.96 3.14
C ILE A 8 9.56 -4.34 3.72
N MET A 9 9.13 -3.60 4.75
CA MET A 9 7.79 -3.72 5.31
C MET A 9 6.92 -2.57 4.79
N ARG A 10 5.69 -2.90 4.37
CA ARG A 10 4.66 -1.92 4.05
C ARG A 10 3.44 -2.15 4.93
N MET A 11 2.90 -1.08 5.47
CA MET A 11 1.78 -1.12 6.40
C MET A 11 0.78 -0.02 6.06
N PHE A 12 -0.50 -0.39 5.98
CA PHE A 12 -1.61 0.54 5.87
C PHE A 12 -2.46 0.43 7.14
N PHE A 13 -2.78 1.57 7.74
CA PHE A 13 -3.48 1.62 9.02
C PHE A 13 -4.35 2.87 9.15
N SER A 14 -5.31 2.80 10.07
CA SER A 14 -5.99 3.96 10.62
C SER A 14 -5.99 3.82 12.14
N LYS A 15 -7.12 3.54 12.80
CA LYS A 15 -7.16 3.17 14.22
C LYS A 15 -6.50 1.83 14.51
N CYS A 16 -6.50 0.92 13.53
CA CYS A 16 -5.83 -0.37 13.59
C CYS A 16 -5.19 -0.72 12.22
N PRO A 17 -4.29 -1.71 12.17
CA PRO A 17 -3.70 -2.17 10.92
C PRO A 17 -4.73 -2.81 9.98
N PHE A 18 -4.77 -2.34 8.74
CA PHE A 18 -5.57 -2.95 7.68
C PHE A 18 -4.79 -4.04 6.96
N LEU A 19 -3.59 -3.70 6.49
CA LEU A 19 -2.72 -4.58 5.72
C LEU A 19 -1.27 -4.38 6.16
N ILE A 20 -0.55 -5.49 6.34
CA ILE A 20 0.91 -5.53 6.56
C ILE A 20 1.48 -6.52 5.56
N GLU A 21 2.45 -6.08 4.77
CA GLU A 21 3.16 -6.89 3.78
C GLU A 21 4.66 -6.87 4.08
N PHE A 22 5.26 -8.05 4.01
CA PHE A 22 6.71 -8.22 4.04
C PHE A 22 7.20 -8.57 2.65
N LEU A 23 8.05 -7.73 2.08
CA LEU A 23 8.63 -7.97 0.77
C LEU A 23 9.99 -8.67 0.89
N PRO A 24 10.33 -9.54 -0.08
CA PRO A 24 11.64 -10.18 -0.15
C PRO A 24 12.80 -9.19 -0.08
N LEU A 25 13.91 -9.66 0.47
CA LEU A 25 15.15 -8.88 0.61
C LEU A 25 15.61 -8.34 -0.74
N GLY A 26 15.96 -7.06 -0.80
CA GLY A 26 16.47 -6.42 -2.01
C GLY A 26 15.44 -6.14 -3.09
N GLN A 27 14.16 -6.51 -2.89
CA GLN A 27 13.10 -6.20 -3.83
C GLN A 27 12.69 -4.73 -3.70
N THR A 28 12.73 -4.00 -4.82
CA THR A 28 12.21 -2.63 -4.90
C THR A 28 10.75 -2.69 -5.34
N ILE A 29 9.87 -2.02 -4.60
CA ILE A 29 8.47 -1.90 -4.95
C ILE A 29 8.35 -1.07 -6.24
N ASN A 30 7.72 -1.63 -7.26
CA ASN A 30 7.31 -0.91 -8.45
C ASN A 30 5.82 -0.49 -8.36
N GLY A 31 5.34 0.24 -9.37
CA GLY A 31 3.94 0.73 -9.41
C GLY A 31 2.91 -0.40 -9.42
N ASP A 32 3.15 -1.47 -10.18
CA ASP A 32 2.21 -2.61 -10.26
C ASP A 32 2.06 -3.31 -8.91
N GLN A 33 3.19 -3.57 -8.24
CA GLN A 33 3.19 -4.17 -6.92
C GLN A 33 2.48 -3.28 -5.89
N TYR A 34 2.64 -1.96 -5.98
CA TYR A 34 1.90 -1.05 -5.12
C TYR A 34 0.40 -1.06 -5.40
N CYS A 35 -0.02 -1.10 -6.67
CA CYS A 35 -1.43 -1.21 -7.05
C CYS A 35 -2.07 -2.50 -6.52
N ASN A 36 -1.36 -3.63 -6.55
CA ASN A 36 -1.83 -4.89 -5.97
C ASN A 36 -2.02 -4.79 -4.44
N SER A 37 -1.12 -4.08 -3.75
CA SER A 37 -1.27 -3.78 -2.33
C SER A 37 -2.49 -2.90 -2.06
N LEU A 38 -2.80 -1.93 -2.94
CA LEU A 38 -4.00 -1.09 -2.82
C LEU A 38 -5.30 -1.89 -3.01
N GLU A 39 -5.32 -2.88 -3.91
CA GLU A 39 -6.45 -3.80 -4.05
C GLU A 39 -6.65 -4.64 -2.79
N SER A 40 -5.56 -5.18 -2.25
CA SER A 40 -5.57 -5.96 -1.00
C SER A 40 -6.01 -5.09 0.18
N LEU A 41 -5.57 -3.82 0.22
CA LEU A 41 -6.01 -2.83 1.21
C LEU A 41 -7.52 -2.60 1.11
N HIS A 42 -8.04 -2.32 -0.09
CA HIS A 42 -9.45 -2.08 -0.34
C HIS A 42 -10.32 -3.27 0.13
N ALA A 43 -9.91 -4.50 -0.21
CA ALA A 43 -10.56 -5.72 0.26
C ALA A 43 -10.52 -5.84 1.80
N SER A 44 -9.39 -5.53 2.42
CA SER A 44 -9.26 -5.60 3.89
C SER A 44 -10.12 -4.56 4.61
N ILE A 45 -10.27 -3.35 4.05
CA ILE A 45 -11.14 -2.30 4.60
C ILE A 45 -12.60 -2.77 4.52
N LYS A 46 -13.01 -3.32 3.37
CA LYS A 46 -14.36 -3.85 3.18
C LYS A 46 -14.69 -4.97 4.17
N ALA A 47 -13.75 -5.88 4.40
CA ALA A 47 -13.93 -7.02 5.30
C ALA A 47 -13.96 -6.60 6.78
N LYS A 48 -13.04 -5.72 7.19
CA LYS A 48 -12.94 -5.28 8.59
C LYS A 48 -14.04 -4.30 8.94
N TRP A 49 -14.25 -3.27 8.12
CA TRP A 49 -15.13 -2.12 8.41
C TRP A 49 -16.16 -1.92 7.29
N PRO A 50 -17.23 -2.74 7.26
CA PRO A 50 -18.30 -2.59 6.27
C PRO A 50 -18.92 -1.17 6.35
N GLY A 51 -19.07 -0.52 5.20
CA GLY A 51 -19.60 0.85 5.09
C GLY A 51 -18.56 1.97 5.16
N LYS A 52 -17.28 1.69 5.49
CA LYS A 52 -16.25 2.73 5.52
C LYS A 52 -15.94 3.29 4.13
N LEU A 53 -15.91 2.41 3.13
CA LEU A 53 -15.63 2.79 1.74
C LEU A 53 -16.72 3.69 1.14
N SER A 54 -18.00 3.47 1.49
CA SER A 54 -19.11 4.30 1.01
C SER A 54 -19.08 5.74 1.56
N SER A 55 -18.43 5.96 2.71
CA SER A 55 -18.21 7.32 3.24
C SER A 55 -17.03 8.06 2.59
N GLY A 56 -16.33 7.41 1.66
CA GLY A 56 -15.06 7.89 1.13
C GLY A 56 -13.89 7.60 2.07
N VAL A 57 -12.72 7.34 1.47
CA VAL A 57 -11.46 7.11 2.19
C VAL A 57 -10.40 8.02 1.60
N ILE A 58 -9.69 8.74 2.48
CA ILE A 58 -8.51 9.52 2.11
C ILE A 58 -7.29 8.65 2.35
N LEU A 59 -6.51 8.37 1.30
CA LEU A 59 -5.24 7.67 1.38
C LEU A 59 -4.10 8.68 1.56
N LEU A 60 -3.43 8.62 2.71
CA LEU A 60 -2.21 9.39 2.97
C LEU A 60 -0.99 8.47 2.84
N HIS A 61 -0.10 8.77 1.89
CA HIS A 61 1.15 8.03 1.67
C HIS A 61 2.31 8.98 1.35
N GLY A 62 3.55 8.49 1.42
CA GLY A 62 4.73 9.27 0.98
C GLY A 62 4.84 9.37 -0.54
N ASN A 63 5.65 10.30 -1.05
CA ASN A 63 5.81 10.59 -2.48
C ASN A 63 6.84 9.69 -3.19
N ALA A 64 6.97 8.42 -2.79
CA ALA A 64 7.89 7.51 -3.46
C ALA A 64 7.47 7.33 -4.94
N ARG A 65 8.45 7.14 -5.84
CA ARG A 65 8.21 6.95 -7.29
C ARG A 65 7.08 5.95 -7.63
N PRO A 66 6.98 4.76 -7.00
CA PRO A 66 5.86 3.86 -7.27
C PRO A 66 4.51 4.38 -6.80
N HIS A 67 4.44 5.36 -5.89
CA HIS A 67 3.18 5.91 -5.38
C HIS A 67 2.63 7.06 -6.22
N THR A 68 3.50 7.81 -6.88
CA THR A 68 3.12 8.99 -7.71
C THR A 68 3.21 8.71 -9.21
N GLY A 69 3.50 7.46 -9.61
CA GLY A 69 3.57 7.08 -11.01
C GLY A 69 2.18 6.97 -11.65
N THR A 70 2.10 7.14 -12.98
CA THR A 70 0.85 7.08 -13.74
C THR A 70 0.02 5.83 -13.44
N ARG A 71 0.67 4.67 -13.32
CA ARG A 71 -0.01 3.40 -13.02
C ARG A 71 -0.78 3.42 -11.70
N THR A 72 -0.25 4.12 -10.70
CA THR A 72 -0.89 4.23 -9.39
C THR A 72 -1.94 5.32 -9.36
N LEU A 73 -1.69 6.45 -10.01
CA LEU A 73 -2.70 7.51 -10.11
C LEU A 73 -3.97 6.99 -10.81
N SER A 74 -3.84 6.29 -11.93
CA SER A 74 -4.98 5.66 -12.62
C SER A 74 -5.69 4.58 -11.80
N LYS A 75 -5.10 4.09 -10.71
CA LYS A 75 -5.73 3.13 -9.79
C LYS A 75 -6.49 3.82 -8.66
N LEU A 76 -6.15 5.07 -8.37
CA LEU A 76 -6.75 5.90 -7.31
C LEU A 76 -7.89 6.78 -7.83
N GLU A 77 -7.93 7.03 -9.14
CA GLU A 77 -9.09 7.57 -9.87
C GLU A 77 -10.26 6.59 -9.87
#